data_AF-A0A540WH33-F1
#
_entry.id   AF-A0A540WH33-F1
#
_cell.length_a   1.000
_cell.length_b   1.000
_cell.length_c   1.000
_cell.angle_alpha   90.00
_cell.angle_beta   90.00
_cell.angle_gamma   90.00
#
_symmetry.space_group_name_H-M   'P 1'
#
loop_
_entity.id
_entity.type
_entity.pdbx_description
1 polymer ?
#
loop_
_entity_poly.entity_id
_entity_poly.type
_entity_poly.pdbx_seq_one_letter_code
_entity_poly.pdbx_strand_id
1 'polypeptide(L)'
;LRRFVSYCHLLPASQAHHHRGAGGLLRHSIEVGLWAAQASDKLLLDLGSTPAQRRQIEPRWQLTAFVAGLCHDVGKPATDLVVTSHDRTKVWKPLTENLSDWATANDISAYFLDWRPGRAKQHVALSNLLADRIIGAETLGW
;
A
#
# COMPACT_ATOMS: atom_id res chain seq x y z
N LEU A 1 6.67 -6.22 1.50
CA LEU A 1 6.62 -5.95 0.03
C LEU A 1 5.76 -6.95 -0.75
N ARG A 2 6.03 -8.27 -0.73
CA ARG A 2 5.25 -9.25 -1.51
C ARG A 2 3.73 -9.18 -1.26
N ARG A 3 3.31 -9.02 0.00
CA ARG A 3 1.88 -8.82 0.35
C ARG A 3 1.28 -7.58 -0.32
N PHE A 4 2.02 -6.46 -0.31
CA PHE A 4 1.59 -5.23 -0.97
C PHE A 4 1.44 -5.44 -2.49
N VAL A 5 2.41 -6.08 -3.13
CA VAL A 5 2.39 -6.36 -4.58
C VAL A 5 1.21 -7.27 -4.95
N SER A 6 0.96 -8.35 -4.19
CA SER A 6 -0.19 -9.22 -4.45
C SER A 6 -1.52 -8.46 -4.29
N TYR A 7 -1.61 -7.58 -3.28
CA TYR A 7 -2.80 -6.77 -3.03
C TYR A 7 -3.06 -5.74 -4.14
N CYS A 8 -2.06 -4.92 -4.50
CA CYS A 8 -2.26 -3.83 -5.45
C CYS A 8 -2.12 -4.25 -6.91
N HIS A 9 -1.39 -5.34 -7.19
CA HIS A 9 -1.08 -5.82 -8.53
C HIS A 9 -0.68 -4.65 -9.47
N LEU A 10 -1.35 -4.52 -10.62
CA LEU A 10 -1.11 -3.48 -11.62
C LEU A 10 -2.06 -2.27 -11.48
N LEU A 11 -2.64 -2.02 -10.30
CA LEU A 11 -3.53 -0.87 -10.12
C LEU A 11 -2.82 0.48 -10.30
N PRO A 12 -3.51 1.48 -10.87
CA PRO A 12 -3.02 2.85 -10.92
C PRO A 12 -3.10 3.51 -9.54
N ALA A 13 -2.25 4.51 -9.29
CA ALA A 13 -2.33 5.29 -8.05
C ALA A 13 -3.40 6.40 -8.12
N SER A 14 -3.75 6.86 -9.32
CA SER A 14 -4.67 7.97 -9.56
C SER A 14 -5.39 7.86 -10.90
N GLN A 15 -6.54 8.55 -11.04
CA GLN A 15 -7.32 8.55 -12.29
C GLN A 15 -6.66 9.42 -13.38
N ALA A 16 -6.22 10.63 -13.03
CA ALA A 16 -5.85 11.67 -13.99
C ALA A 16 -4.45 12.27 -13.79
N HIS A 17 -3.70 11.83 -12.77
CA HIS A 17 -2.46 12.49 -12.35
C HIS A 17 -1.25 11.57 -12.46
N HIS A 18 -0.19 11.92 -11.72
CA HIS A 18 1.02 11.10 -11.61
C HIS A 18 0.66 9.65 -11.23
N HIS A 19 1.41 8.72 -11.80
CA HIS A 19 1.24 7.27 -11.57
C HIS A 19 -0.15 6.70 -11.96
N ARG A 20 -0.79 7.24 -12.99
CA ARG A 20 -2.04 6.69 -13.57
C ARG A 20 -1.89 5.38 -14.38
N GLY A 21 -0.66 4.94 -14.63
CA GLY A 21 -0.37 3.74 -15.43
C GLY A 21 -0.49 2.44 -14.64
N ALA A 22 -0.39 1.31 -15.35
CA ALA A 22 -0.31 -0.02 -14.76
C ALA A 22 0.84 -0.09 -13.74
N GLY A 23 0.56 -0.62 -12.55
CA GLY A 23 1.52 -0.70 -11.43
C GLY A 23 1.85 0.66 -10.80
N GLY A 24 1.10 1.71 -11.14
CA GLY A 24 1.31 3.05 -10.62
C GLY A 24 1.22 3.14 -9.10
N LEU A 25 0.28 2.41 -8.48
CA LEU A 25 0.13 2.39 -7.02
C LEU A 25 1.37 1.80 -6.34
N LEU A 26 1.90 0.68 -6.86
CA LEU A 26 3.14 0.08 -6.36
C LEU A 26 4.31 1.05 -6.44
N ARG A 27 4.52 1.65 -7.62
CA ARG A 27 5.61 2.60 -7.83
C ARG A 27 5.51 3.78 -6.87
N HIS A 28 4.33 4.41 -6.80
CA HIS A 28 4.10 5.56 -5.94
C HIS A 28 4.34 5.23 -4.46
N SER A 29 3.77 4.14 -3.96
CA SER A 29 3.94 3.72 -2.57
C SER A 29 5.38 3.42 -2.20
N ILE A 30 6.17 2.82 -3.11
CA ILE A 30 7.60 2.59 -2.87
C ILE A 30 8.37 3.91 -2.83
N GLU A 31 8.12 4.83 -3.77
CA GLU A 31 8.76 6.15 -3.78
C GLU A 31 8.48 6.92 -2.47
N VAL A 32 7.22 6.96 -2.03
CA VAL A 32 6.83 7.59 -0.76
C VAL A 32 7.47 6.88 0.44
N GLY A 33 7.48 5.55 0.47
CA GLY A 33 8.13 4.78 1.53
C GLY A 33 9.63 5.08 1.63
N LEU A 34 10.34 5.12 0.50
CA LEU A 34 11.77 5.44 0.48
C LEU A 34 12.04 6.87 0.94
N TRP A 35 11.26 7.84 0.49
CA TRP A 35 11.39 9.23 0.97
C TRP A 35 11.08 9.37 2.45
N ALA A 36 10.07 8.66 2.97
CA ALA A 36 9.74 8.65 4.39
C ALA A 36 10.89 8.06 5.23
N ALA A 37 11.48 6.95 4.79
CA ALA A 37 12.65 6.36 5.44
C ALA A 37 13.85 7.32 5.47
N GLN A 38 14.15 7.97 4.34
CA GLN A 38 15.22 8.96 4.25
C GLN A 38 14.96 10.19 5.13
N ALA A 39 13.72 10.67 5.18
CA ALA A 39 13.35 11.79 6.03
C ALA A 39 13.40 11.44 7.52
N SER A 40 13.15 10.17 7.88
CA SER A 40 13.15 9.70 9.26
C SER A 40 14.52 9.82 9.95
N ASP A 41 15.60 9.79 9.17
CA ASP A 41 16.98 9.93 9.67
C ASP A 41 17.19 11.28 10.39
N LYS A 42 16.55 12.34 9.90
CA LYS A 42 16.60 13.67 10.52
C LYS A 42 15.88 13.74 11.86
N LEU A 43 14.92 12.85 12.11
CA LEU A 43 14.14 12.79 13.36
C LEU A 43 14.79 11.90 14.42
N LEU A 44 15.72 11.02 14.04
CA LEU A 44 16.47 10.15 14.96
C LEU A 44 17.47 10.90 15.83
N LEU A 45 17.77 12.16 15.49
CA LEU A 45 18.71 13.01 16.22
C LEU A 45 18.29 13.23 17.69
N ASP A 46 17.00 13.11 18.01
CA ASP A 46 16.45 13.37 19.35
C ASP A 46 16.08 12.10 20.14
N LEU A 47 16.09 10.91 19.51
CA LEU A 47 15.56 9.68 20.12
C LEU A 47 16.60 8.82 20.84
N GLY A 48 17.90 8.99 20.55
CA GLY A 48 18.97 8.22 21.17
C GLY A 48 19.96 9.10 21.92
N SER A 49 20.09 8.86 23.23
CA SER A 49 21.03 9.60 24.09
C SER A 49 22.49 9.17 23.90
N THR A 50 22.76 7.98 23.33
CA THR A 50 24.11 7.49 23.01
C THR A 50 24.23 6.85 21.62
N PRO A 51 25.43 6.77 21.02
CA PRO A 51 25.63 6.11 19.71
C PRO A 51 25.19 4.64 19.67
N ALA A 52 25.35 3.90 20.77
CA ALA A 52 24.95 2.49 20.86
C ALA A 52 23.42 2.34 20.81
N GLN A 53 22.69 3.19 21.52
CA GLN A 53 21.22 3.20 21.47
C GLN A 53 20.71 3.63 20.10
N ARG A 54 21.33 4.64 19.47
CA ARG A 54 20.97 5.05 18.11
C ARG A 54 21.07 3.91 17.11
N ARG A 55 22.17 3.14 17.13
CA ARG A 55 22.34 1.95 16.29
C ARG A 55 21.25 0.89 16.46
N GLN A 56 20.63 0.80 17.64
CA GLN A 56 19.54 -0.14 17.89
C GLN A 56 18.17 0.40 17.43
N ILE A 57 17.93 1.70 17.56
CA ILE A 57 16.64 2.34 17.26
C ILE A 57 16.51 2.65 15.76
N GLU A 58 17.59 3.08 15.13
CA GLU A 58 17.61 3.59 13.75
C GLU A 58 16.95 2.62 12.74
N PRO A 59 17.31 1.31 12.69
CA PRO A 59 16.70 0.40 11.72
C PRO A 59 15.19 0.25 11.90
N ARG A 60 14.73 0.20 13.15
CA ARG A 60 13.30 0.08 13.50
C ARG A 60 12.53 1.32 13.10
N TRP A 61 13.10 2.49 13.33
CA TRP A 61 12.49 3.75 12.96
C TRP A 61 12.41 3.95 11.45
N GLN A 62 13.50 3.64 10.74
CA GLN A 62 13.54 3.68 9.28
C GLN A 62 12.52 2.73 8.65
N LEU A 63 12.40 1.50 9.17
CA LEU A 63 11.37 0.59 8.68
C LEU A 63 9.96 1.08 9.00
N THR A 64 9.73 1.63 10.20
CA THR A 64 8.44 2.20 10.58
C THR A 64 8.02 3.29 9.60
N ALA A 65 8.93 4.23 9.31
CA ALA A 65 8.67 5.31 8.36
C ALA A 65 8.45 4.78 6.93
N PHE A 66 9.27 3.82 6.50
CA PHE A 66 9.13 3.17 5.20
C PHE A 66 7.75 2.51 5.05
N VAL A 67 7.35 1.72 6.04
CA VAL A 67 6.09 0.96 6.04
C VAL A 67 4.89 1.89 6.11
N ALA A 68 4.96 2.96 6.91
CA ALA A 68 3.93 3.99 6.96
C ALA A 68 3.75 4.67 5.59
N GLY A 69 4.85 5.07 4.95
CA GLY A 69 4.83 5.64 3.61
C GLY A 69 4.33 4.66 2.54
N LEU A 70 4.73 3.39 2.62
CA LEU A 70 4.27 2.33 1.71
C LEU A 70 2.74 2.15 1.80
N CYS A 71 2.20 2.12 3.03
CA CYS A 71 0.81 1.77 3.29
C CYS A 71 -0.15 2.96 3.32
N HIS A 72 0.33 4.21 3.25
CA HIS A 72 -0.52 5.39 3.45
C HIS A 72 -1.76 5.42 2.54
N ASP A 73 -1.62 4.95 1.30
CA ASP A 73 -2.64 4.94 0.26
C ASP A 73 -3.22 3.55 -0.04
N VAL A 74 -2.92 2.54 0.79
CA VAL A 74 -3.36 1.15 0.55
C VAL A 74 -4.88 1.00 0.62
N GLY A 75 -5.59 1.94 1.24
CA GLY A 75 -7.05 2.01 1.25
C GLY A 75 -7.69 2.43 -0.08
N LYS A 76 -6.94 3.09 -0.98
CA LYS A 76 -7.49 3.63 -2.23
C LYS A 76 -8.18 2.58 -3.12
N PRO A 77 -7.60 1.39 -3.37
CA PRO A 77 -8.28 0.36 -4.14
C PRO A 77 -9.66 -0.02 -3.59
N ALA A 78 -9.85 0.04 -2.28
CA ALA A 78 -11.10 -0.32 -1.63
C ALA A 78 -12.14 0.80 -1.63
N THR A 79 -11.72 2.07 -1.60
CA THR A 79 -12.64 3.22 -1.59
C THR A 79 -12.92 3.81 -2.96
N ASP A 80 -11.95 3.74 -3.87
CA ASP A 80 -11.95 4.56 -5.09
C ASP A 80 -12.26 3.71 -6.32
N LEU A 81 -12.05 2.40 -6.25
CA LEU A 81 -12.15 1.49 -7.39
C LEU A 81 -13.22 0.42 -7.21
N VAL A 82 -13.70 -0.04 -8.35
CA VAL A 82 -14.40 -1.31 -8.53
C VAL A 82 -13.64 -2.06 -9.60
N VAL A 83 -13.19 -3.27 -9.28
CA VAL A 83 -12.40 -4.12 -10.19
C VAL A 83 -13.20 -5.34 -10.56
N THR A 84 -13.34 -5.60 -11.86
CA THR A 84 -14.23 -6.63 -12.39
C THR A 84 -13.58 -7.46 -13.49
N SER A 85 -14.10 -8.68 -13.69
CA SER A 85 -13.80 -9.48 -14.89
C SER A 85 -14.34 -8.80 -16.16
N HIS A 86 -13.90 -9.28 -17.32
CA HIS A 86 -14.32 -8.75 -18.63
C HIS A 86 -15.85 -8.71 -18.82
N ASP A 87 -16.52 -9.79 -18.45
CA ASP A 87 -17.97 -9.96 -18.52
C ASP A 87 -18.73 -9.32 -17.34
N ARG A 88 -18.03 -8.66 -16.42
CA ARG A 88 -18.56 -8.04 -15.19
C ARG A 88 -19.25 -9.01 -14.21
N THR A 89 -19.10 -10.33 -14.38
CA THR A 89 -19.73 -11.32 -13.50
C THR A 89 -19.01 -11.50 -12.17
N LYS A 90 -17.70 -11.24 -12.15
CA LYS A 90 -16.84 -11.34 -10.96
C LYS A 90 -16.38 -9.96 -10.54
N VAL A 91 -16.46 -9.69 -9.25
CA VAL A 91 -16.03 -8.43 -8.63
C VAL A 91 -15.03 -8.75 -7.52
N TRP A 92 -13.86 -8.12 -7.57
CA TRP A 92 -12.84 -8.26 -6.54
C TRP A 92 -13.28 -7.59 -5.24
N LYS A 93 -13.03 -8.24 -4.10
CA LYS A 93 -13.32 -7.74 -2.76
C LYS A 93 -12.02 -7.34 -2.03
N PRO A 94 -11.58 -6.07 -2.13
CA PRO A 94 -10.26 -5.66 -1.66
C PRO A 94 -10.01 -5.84 -0.15
N LEU A 95 -11.07 -5.81 0.65
CA LEU A 95 -10.98 -5.99 2.11
C LEU A 95 -10.65 -7.43 2.53
N THR A 96 -11.02 -8.42 1.73
CA THR A 96 -10.94 -9.84 2.11
C THR A 96 -9.90 -10.62 1.33
N GLU A 97 -9.54 -10.17 0.14
CA GLU A 97 -8.64 -10.89 -0.77
C GLU A 97 -7.66 -9.95 -1.48
N ASN A 98 -6.55 -10.51 -1.96
CA ASN A 98 -5.58 -9.78 -2.80
C ASN A 98 -6.03 -9.81 -4.27
N LEU A 99 -5.71 -8.76 -5.03
CA LEU A 99 -6.14 -8.67 -6.42
C LEU A 99 -5.48 -9.75 -7.29
N SER A 100 -4.19 -10.04 -7.07
CA SER A 100 -3.47 -11.08 -7.80
C SER A 100 -4.08 -12.46 -7.56
N ASP A 101 -4.35 -12.78 -6.28
CA ASP A 101 -4.91 -14.08 -5.90
C ASP A 101 -6.32 -14.27 -6.45
N TRP A 102 -7.16 -13.22 -6.38
CA TRP A 102 -8.49 -13.20 -6.99
C TRP A 102 -8.43 -13.41 -8.51
N ALA A 103 -7.51 -12.74 -9.20
CA ALA A 103 -7.38 -12.87 -10.65
C ALA A 103 -6.96 -14.30 -11.04
N THR A 104 -5.98 -14.88 -10.33
CA THR A 104 -5.53 -16.26 -10.57
C THR A 104 -6.64 -17.27 -10.26
N ALA A 105 -7.33 -17.15 -9.12
CA ALA A 105 -8.39 -18.08 -8.73
C ALA A 105 -9.59 -18.08 -9.69
N ASN A 106 -9.75 -17.00 -10.46
CA ASN A 106 -10.87 -16.79 -11.36
C ASN A 106 -10.51 -16.89 -12.85
N ASP A 107 -9.26 -17.24 -13.16
CA ASP A 107 -8.69 -17.33 -14.52
C ASP A 107 -8.84 -16.01 -15.33
N ILE A 108 -8.54 -14.89 -14.67
CA ILE A 108 -8.69 -13.55 -15.24
C ILE A 108 -7.34 -13.08 -15.80
N SER A 109 -7.22 -13.03 -17.13
CA SER A 109 -6.05 -12.50 -17.84
C SER A 109 -6.04 -10.97 -17.94
N ALA A 110 -7.21 -10.34 -17.87
CA ALA A 110 -7.39 -8.89 -17.83
C ALA A 110 -8.62 -8.51 -16.99
N TYR A 111 -8.45 -7.54 -16.09
CA TYR A 111 -9.54 -6.96 -15.30
C TYR A 111 -9.80 -5.50 -15.68
N PHE A 112 -11.01 -5.04 -15.39
CA PHE A 112 -11.51 -3.71 -15.74
C PHE A 112 -11.73 -2.89 -14.48
N LEU A 113 -11.41 -1.60 -14.60
CA LEU A 113 -11.41 -0.64 -13.50
C LEU A 113 -12.49 0.41 -13.72
N ASP A 114 -13.41 0.55 -12.77
CA ASP A 114 -14.28 1.71 -12.69
C ASP A 114 -13.94 2.53 -11.45
N TRP A 115 -13.95 3.85 -11.62
CA TRP A 115 -13.73 4.77 -10.51
C TRP A 115 -15.07 5.13 -9.86
N ARG A 116 -15.16 5.01 -8.53
CA ARG A 116 -16.38 5.34 -7.81
C ARG A 116 -16.68 6.85 -7.85
N PRO A 117 -17.93 7.26 -8.10
CA PRO A 117 -18.32 8.67 -8.01
C PRO A 117 -18.29 9.15 -6.55
N GLY A 118 -17.99 10.43 -6.31
CA GLY A 118 -18.00 11.02 -4.96
C GLY A 118 -16.85 10.55 -4.03
N ARG A 119 -15.82 9.90 -4.58
CA ARG A 119 -14.64 9.45 -3.83
C ARG A 119 -13.83 10.65 -3.30
N ALA A 120 -13.76 10.81 -1.98
CA ALA A 120 -12.84 11.73 -1.33
C ALA A 120 -12.60 11.31 0.13
N LYS A 121 -11.32 11.28 0.54
CA LYS A 121 -10.84 11.19 1.94
C LYS A 121 -11.22 9.95 2.77
N GLN A 122 -12.04 9.02 2.26
CA GLN A 122 -12.44 7.82 3.01
C GLN A 122 -11.32 6.76 3.13
N HIS A 123 -10.30 6.80 2.27
CA HIS A 123 -9.23 5.79 2.28
C HIS A 123 -8.33 5.89 3.51
N VAL A 124 -8.25 7.03 4.21
CA VAL A 124 -7.35 7.18 5.38
C VAL A 124 -7.72 6.18 6.49
N ALA A 125 -9.01 6.05 6.81
CA ALA A 125 -9.47 5.11 7.83
C ALA A 125 -9.28 3.65 7.39
N LEU A 126 -9.50 3.37 6.10
CA LEU A 126 -9.41 2.02 5.54
C LEU A 126 -7.97 1.57 5.29
N SER A 127 -7.05 2.52 5.06
CA SER A 127 -5.62 2.26 4.93
C SER A 127 -5.07 1.61 6.19
N ASN A 128 -5.51 2.03 7.39
CA ASN A 128 -5.06 1.43 8.64
C ASN A 128 -5.46 -0.05 8.77
N LEU A 129 -6.71 -0.37 8.41
CA LEU A 129 -7.21 -1.75 8.44
C LEU A 129 -6.43 -2.67 7.49
N LEU A 130 -6.15 -2.17 6.29
CA LEU A 130 -5.44 -2.94 5.26
C LEU A 130 -3.93 -2.98 5.52
N ALA A 131 -3.36 -1.95 6.15
CA ALA A 131 -1.95 -1.89 6.50
C ALA A 131 -1.55 -3.07 7.38
N ASP A 132 -2.35 -3.42 8.40
CA ASP A 132 -2.08 -4.57 9.27
C ASP A 132 -1.84 -5.87 8.49
N ARG A 133 -2.70 -6.16 7.51
CA ARG A 133 -2.57 -7.31 6.60
C ARG A 133 -1.32 -7.24 5.73
N ILE A 134 -0.93 -6.04 5.27
CA ILE A 134 0.26 -5.86 4.44
C ILE A 134 1.54 -6.01 5.25
N ILE A 135 1.59 -5.43 6.45
CA ILE A 135 2.75 -5.40 7.34
C ILE A 135 3.02 -6.80 7.86
N GLY A 136 1.98 -7.48 8.33
CA GLY A 136 2.06 -8.82 8.90
C GLY A 136 2.68 -8.87 10.29
N ALA A 137 2.35 -9.93 11.02
CA ALA A 137 2.72 -10.10 12.42
C ALA A 137 4.23 -10.10 12.66
N GLU A 138 5.02 -10.62 11.72
CA GLU A 138 6.48 -10.66 11.86
C GLU A 138 7.11 -9.27 11.84
N THR A 139 6.57 -8.35 11.04
CA THR A 139 7.09 -6.98 10.94
C THR A 139 6.56 -6.13 12.10
N LEU A 140 5.33 -6.38 12.56
CA LEU A 140 4.76 -5.71 13.73
C LEU A 140 5.45 -6.09 15.04
N GLY A 141 6.02 -7.30 15.12
CA GLY A 141 6.72 -7.78 16.31
C GLY A 141 8.19 -7.37 16.42
N TRP A 142 8.74 -6.65 15.44
CA TRP A 142 10.17 -6.29 15.36
C TRP A 142 10.53 -5.03 16.15
#